data_AF-A0A7X8E466-F1
#
_entry.id   AF-A0A7X8E466-F1
#
_cell.length_a   1.000
_cell.length_b   1.000
_cell.length_c   1.000
_cell.angle_alpha   90.00
_cell.angle_beta   90.00
_cell.angle_gamma   90.00
#
_symmetry.space_group_name_H-M   'P 1'
#
loop_
_entity.id
_entity.type
_entity.pdbx_description
1 polymer ?
#
loop_
_entity_poly.entity_id
_entity_poly.type
_entity_poly.pdbx_seq_one_letter_code
_entity_poly.pdbx_strand_id
1 'polypeptide(L)'
;MPNADGQWEQIVVFFRNIFNSLQEGILFIGEPLDIILAVVDVLITSFIFYYILRIIRDSRAWQLLKGIVFIVVLTIVARVFSLNLLSFLLLNTISIFSIAIVIIFQPELRRALETVGRSGLNFFSFRSSGYLGEKTATTDSQLIESIVQACHDMSLTKTGALIVMERTTPLGDLQDQDNAVQIDSPVSATLLKQIFYNGTPLHDGAIVIRDGRIAAAKVHIPLSDNYHLRKDFGTRHRAAIGASEMGDTISIVVSEEKGTISIAIEGRLYVLDNSDALRTQLHRLFLPDEEEKKPFGFFRRKKPKNVLGNEIRPTRKFLLMFVSLIAATLLWFFVQITINPITSKTFNVILTYKNTETLAEKGLEATYPTETVQLELTGRKNLLDDMTSREIEAYIDFSQVDQTGIQPVEISINKNTPFYTRTDYVTPEEVTIAVRSYNENAN
;
A
#
# COMPACT_ATOMS: atom_id res chain seq x y z
N MET A 1 15.31 -32.85 -2.89
CA MET A 1 15.34 -31.57 -2.16
C MET A 1 16.08 -30.57 -3.05
N PRO A 2 15.47 -29.47 -3.51
CA PRO A 2 16.21 -28.45 -4.24
C PRO A 2 17.19 -27.75 -3.28
N ASN A 3 18.46 -27.62 -3.67
CA ASN A 3 19.52 -27.04 -2.85
C ASN A 3 19.17 -25.59 -2.44
N ALA A 4 18.91 -25.38 -1.14
CA ALA A 4 18.69 -24.05 -0.57
C ALA A 4 19.90 -23.12 -0.75
N ASP A 5 21.11 -23.68 -0.90
CA ASP A 5 22.34 -22.91 -1.18
C ASP A 5 22.30 -22.27 -2.58
N GLY A 6 21.66 -22.93 -3.55
CA GLY A 6 21.51 -22.39 -4.91
C GLY A 6 20.56 -21.18 -4.97
N GLN A 7 19.55 -21.12 -4.12
CA GLN A 7 18.62 -19.98 -4.09
C GLN A 7 19.26 -18.72 -3.49
N TRP A 8 20.17 -18.88 -2.53
CA TRP A 8 20.87 -17.74 -1.93
C TRP A 8 21.97 -17.19 -2.83
N GLU A 9 22.72 -18.06 -3.52
CA GLU A 9 23.61 -17.67 -4.61
C GLU A 9 22.85 -16.87 -5.68
N GLN A 10 21.65 -17.32 -6.08
CA GLN A 10 20.80 -16.59 -7.01
C GLN A 10 20.37 -15.21 -6.47
N ILE A 11 20.03 -15.09 -5.18
CA ILE A 11 19.68 -13.80 -4.57
C ILE A 11 20.88 -12.85 -4.50
N VAL A 12 22.06 -13.36 -4.14
CA VAL A 12 23.30 -12.55 -4.07
C VAL A 12 23.75 -12.11 -5.46
N VAL A 13 23.74 -13.02 -6.43
CA VAL A 13 24.00 -12.69 -7.84
C VAL A 13 22.97 -11.70 -8.37
N PHE A 14 21.70 -11.86 -8.00
CA PHE A 14 20.65 -10.88 -8.32
C PHE A 14 21.04 -9.50 -7.79
N PHE A 15 21.24 -9.32 -6.47
CA PHE A 15 21.62 -8.03 -5.89
C PHE A 15 22.93 -7.45 -6.44
N ARG A 16 23.90 -8.28 -6.80
CA ARG A 16 25.13 -7.84 -7.45
C ARG A 16 24.85 -7.30 -8.86
N ASN A 17 24.03 -8.01 -9.63
CA ASN A 17 23.60 -7.57 -10.96
C ASN A 17 22.76 -6.29 -10.88
N ILE A 18 21.88 -6.15 -9.88
CA ILE A 18 21.16 -4.90 -9.58
C ILE A 18 22.15 -3.75 -9.47
N PHE A 19 23.14 -3.91 -8.61
CA PHE A 19 24.08 -2.85 -8.27
C PHE A 19 24.92 -2.47 -9.49
N ASN A 20 25.38 -3.46 -10.25
CA ASN A 20 26.12 -3.24 -11.49
C ASN A 20 25.25 -2.54 -12.56
N SER A 21 24.00 -2.97 -12.76
CA SER A 21 23.08 -2.35 -13.72
C SER A 21 22.67 -0.92 -13.32
N LEU A 22 22.61 -0.62 -12.01
CA LEU A 22 22.43 0.75 -11.50
C LEU A 22 23.68 1.60 -11.72
N GLN A 23 24.87 1.04 -11.50
CA GLN A 23 26.15 1.73 -11.66
C GLN A 23 26.47 2.04 -13.13
N GLU A 24 26.11 1.14 -14.05
CA GLU A 24 26.30 1.33 -15.49
C GLU A 24 25.22 2.23 -16.11
N GLY A 25 24.21 2.66 -15.34
CA GLY A 25 23.10 3.49 -15.81
C GLY A 25 22.16 2.78 -16.79
N ILE A 26 22.42 1.50 -17.08
CA ILE A 26 21.71 0.68 -18.07
C ILE A 26 20.24 0.50 -17.68
N LEU A 27 19.93 0.56 -16.38
CA LEU A 27 18.55 0.50 -15.89
C LEU A 27 17.67 1.66 -16.38
N PHE A 28 18.28 2.81 -16.70
CA PHE A 28 17.62 4.03 -17.17
C PHE A 28 17.76 4.25 -18.68
N ILE A 29 18.27 3.25 -19.42
CA ILE A 29 18.23 3.25 -20.88
C ILE A 29 16.76 3.08 -21.29
N GLY A 30 16.16 4.20 -21.71
CA GLY A 30 14.77 4.30 -22.18
C GLY A 30 14.40 5.75 -22.48
N GLU A 31 13.26 5.98 -23.13
CA GLU A 31 12.78 7.32 -23.43
C GLU A 31 12.54 8.12 -22.13
N PRO A 32 12.63 9.46 -22.14
CA PRO A 32 12.21 10.28 -21.00
C PRO A 32 10.80 9.96 -20.50
N LEU A 33 9.93 9.50 -21.40
CA LEU A 33 8.59 9.02 -21.08
C LEU A 33 8.60 7.71 -20.28
N ASP A 34 9.54 6.80 -20.55
CA ASP A 34 9.68 5.54 -19.81
C ASP A 34 10.07 5.78 -18.34
N ILE A 35 10.89 6.80 -18.08
CA ILE A 35 11.25 7.19 -16.71
C ILE A 35 10.02 7.71 -15.98
N ILE A 36 9.19 8.53 -16.63
CA ILE A 36 7.95 9.04 -16.06
C ILE A 36 6.98 7.89 -15.78
N LEU A 37 6.81 6.98 -16.73
CA LEU A 37 5.96 5.80 -16.58
C LEU A 37 6.44 4.89 -15.44
N ALA A 38 7.75 4.67 -15.32
CA ALA A 38 8.34 3.92 -14.22
C ALA A 38 8.08 4.58 -12.85
N VAL A 39 8.23 5.90 -12.76
CA VAL A 39 7.93 6.64 -11.52
C VAL A 39 6.45 6.54 -11.17
N VAL A 40 5.56 6.71 -12.16
CA VAL A 40 4.10 6.58 -11.97
C VAL A 40 3.74 5.17 -11.52
N ASP A 41 4.31 4.13 -12.14
CA ASP A 41 4.07 2.74 -11.79
C ASP A 41 4.50 2.41 -10.36
N VAL A 42 5.70 2.85 -9.95
CA VAL A 42 6.18 2.70 -8.56
C VAL A 42 5.30 3.46 -7.57
N LEU A 43 4.82 4.66 -7.92
CA LEU A 43 3.94 5.45 -7.05
C LEU A 43 2.57 4.79 -6.87
N ILE A 44 1.96 4.31 -7.96
CA ILE A 44 0.68 3.59 -7.93
C ILE A 44 0.83 2.31 -7.10
N THR A 45 1.86 1.53 -7.37
CA THR A 45 2.15 0.29 -6.65
C THR A 45 2.40 0.56 -5.16
N SER A 46 3.16 1.61 -4.82
CA SER A 46 3.37 2.04 -3.43
C SER A 46 2.07 2.44 -2.75
N PHE A 47 1.16 3.13 -3.45
CA PHE A 47 -0.16 3.47 -2.92
C PHE A 47 -1.00 2.22 -2.62
N ILE A 48 -0.97 1.21 -3.49
CA ILE A 48 -1.64 -0.08 -3.27
C ILE A 48 -1.07 -0.78 -2.03
N PHE A 49 0.27 -0.90 -1.93
CA PHE A 49 0.91 -1.47 -0.74
C PHE A 49 0.58 -0.70 0.54
N TYR A 50 0.58 0.62 0.49
CA TYR A 50 0.18 1.46 1.63
C TYR A 50 -1.25 1.14 2.08
N TYR A 51 -2.19 1.01 1.14
CA TYR A 51 -3.57 0.67 1.46
C TYR A 51 -3.71 -0.72 2.09
N ILE A 52 -3.04 -1.72 1.53
CA ILE A 52 -3.00 -3.09 2.06
C ILE A 52 -2.42 -3.11 3.48
N LEU A 53 -1.25 -2.49 3.68
CA LEU A 53 -0.60 -2.43 4.99
C LEU A 53 -1.45 -1.66 6.00
N ARG A 54 -2.16 -0.61 5.58
CA ARG A 54 -3.10 0.13 6.43
C ARG A 54 -4.23 -0.77 6.92
N ILE A 55 -4.80 -1.62 6.07
CA ILE A 55 -5.88 -2.56 6.47
C ILE A 55 -5.34 -3.60 7.46
N ILE A 56 -4.17 -4.19 7.16
CA ILE A 56 -3.62 -5.29 7.97
C ILE A 56 -3.14 -4.80 9.33
N ARG A 57 -2.68 -3.55 9.45
CA ARG A 57 -2.04 -3.01 10.65
C ARG A 57 -2.84 -3.19 11.93
N ASP A 58 -4.15 -2.98 11.86
CA ASP A 58 -5.03 -2.99 13.03
C ASP A 58 -5.61 -4.39 13.30
N SER A 59 -5.16 -5.41 12.55
CA SER A 59 -5.58 -6.81 12.70
C SER A 59 -4.51 -7.68 13.39
N ARG A 60 -4.92 -8.88 13.82
CA ARG A 60 -4.00 -9.90 14.36
C ARG A 60 -2.90 -10.29 13.37
N ALA A 61 -3.16 -10.18 12.06
CA ALA A 61 -2.17 -10.44 11.02
C ALA A 61 -0.94 -9.51 11.10
N TRP A 62 -1.04 -8.31 11.68
CA TRP A 62 0.12 -7.45 11.89
C TRP A 62 1.13 -8.02 12.88
N GLN A 63 0.66 -8.70 13.93
CA GLN A 63 1.54 -9.37 14.89
C GLN A 63 2.24 -10.57 14.25
N LEU A 64 1.51 -11.35 13.45
CA LEU A 64 2.05 -12.47 12.70
C LEU A 64 3.11 -12.02 11.70
N LEU A 65 2.85 -10.94 10.95
CA LEU A 65 3.82 -10.36 10.01
C LEU A 65 5.13 -9.96 10.71
N LYS A 66 5.05 -9.32 11.89
CA LYS A 66 6.25 -9.01 12.69
C LYS A 66 7.01 -10.27 13.11
N GLY A 67 6.29 -11.33 13.50
CA GLY A 67 6.89 -12.61 13.85
C GLY A 67 7.64 -13.25 12.67
N ILE A 68 7.03 -13.23 11.48
CA ILE A 68 7.66 -13.74 10.24
C ILE A 68 8.92 -12.94 9.91
N VAL A 69 8.82 -11.60 9.91
CA VAL A 69 9.97 -10.73 9.66
C VAL A 69 11.08 -10.99 10.68
N PHE A 70 10.74 -11.15 11.95
CA PHE A 70 11.71 -11.48 13.00
C PHE A 70 12.43 -12.81 12.73
N ILE A 71 11.70 -13.87 12.37
CA ILE A 71 12.28 -15.18 12.04
C ILE A 71 13.21 -15.07 10.82
N VAL A 72 12.81 -14.33 9.79
CA VAL A 72 13.65 -14.11 8.59
C VAL A 72 14.94 -13.37 8.95
N VAL A 73 14.84 -12.28 9.70
CA VAL A 73 16.01 -11.51 10.17
C VAL A 73 16.93 -12.38 11.02
N LEU A 74 16.38 -13.16 11.94
CA LEU A 74 17.15 -14.07 12.78
C LEU A 74 17.85 -15.15 11.94
N THR A 75 17.22 -15.63 10.87
CA THR A 75 17.81 -16.59 9.93
C THR A 75 18.99 -15.97 9.18
N ILE A 76 18.85 -14.72 8.71
CA ILE A 76 19.94 -13.99 8.05
C ILE A 76 21.11 -13.82 9.02
N VAL A 77 20.85 -13.38 10.25
CA VAL A 77 21.86 -13.24 11.31
C VAL A 77 22.55 -14.58 11.56
N ALA A 78 21.81 -15.67 11.75
CA ALA A 78 22.37 -17.00 11.97
C ALA A 78 23.31 -17.44 10.84
N ARG A 79 22.97 -17.14 9.58
CA ARG A 79 23.81 -17.45 8.42
C ARG A 79 25.06 -16.58 8.34
N VAL A 80 24.93 -15.27 8.59
CA VAL A 80 26.08 -14.35 8.60
C VAL A 80 27.11 -14.78 9.64
N PHE A 81 26.67 -15.22 10.82
CA PHE A 81 27.53 -15.77 11.86
C PHE A 81 27.90 -17.25 11.67
N SER A 82 27.53 -17.88 10.54
CA SER A 82 27.79 -19.28 10.22
C SER A 82 27.29 -20.28 11.30
N LEU A 83 26.19 -19.94 11.98
CA LEU A 83 25.54 -20.79 12.99
C LEU A 83 24.70 -21.89 12.31
N ASN A 84 25.36 -22.97 11.89
CA ASN A 84 24.75 -24.03 11.08
C ASN A 84 23.50 -24.68 11.73
N LEU A 85 23.56 -25.01 13.03
CA LEU A 85 22.42 -25.62 13.74
C LEU A 85 21.21 -24.68 13.80
N LEU A 86 21.43 -23.40 14.12
CA LEU A 86 20.36 -22.41 14.23
C LEU A 86 19.75 -22.11 12.86
N SER A 87 20.59 -21.95 11.82
CA SER A 87 20.15 -21.77 10.44
C SER A 87 19.30 -22.97 9.97
N PHE A 88 19.75 -24.20 10.24
CA PHE A 88 18.98 -25.41 9.93
C PHE A 88 17.62 -25.41 10.63
N LEU A 89 17.57 -25.14 11.93
CA LEU A 89 16.32 -25.12 12.70
C LEU A 89 15.34 -24.06 12.17
N LEU A 90 15.84 -22.84 11.91
CA LEU A 90 15.01 -21.73 11.44
C LEU A 90 14.47 -21.96 10.02
N LEU A 91 15.26 -22.52 9.10
CA LEU A 91 14.81 -22.85 7.74
C LEU A 91 13.72 -23.93 7.74
N ASN A 92 13.88 -24.99 8.55
CA ASN A 92 12.86 -26.01 8.71
C ASN A 92 11.59 -25.43 9.36
N THR A 93 11.76 -24.54 10.34
CA THR A 93 10.65 -23.81 10.98
C THR A 93 9.88 -23.00 9.94
N ILE A 94 10.55 -22.22 9.09
CA ILE A 94 9.91 -21.46 8.01
C ILE A 94 9.11 -22.37 7.08
N SER A 95 9.63 -23.56 6.74
CA SER A 95 8.93 -24.53 5.89
C SER A 95 7.66 -25.10 6.51
N ILE A 96 7.62 -25.30 7.83
CA ILE A 96 6.40 -25.76 8.54
C ILE A 96 5.42 -24.59 8.67
N PHE A 97 5.94 -23.41 9.02
CA PHE A 97 5.14 -22.20 9.18
C PHE A 97 4.48 -21.75 7.88
N SER A 98 5.04 -22.04 6.70
CA SER A 98 4.42 -21.70 5.41
C SER A 98 3.12 -22.48 5.13
N ILE A 99 2.96 -23.67 5.71
CA ILE A 99 1.69 -24.42 5.65
C ILE A 99 0.76 -23.90 6.75
N ALA A 100 1.28 -23.73 7.97
CA ALA A 100 0.50 -23.24 9.09
C ALA A 100 -0.09 -21.84 8.83
N ILE A 101 0.65 -20.95 8.16
CA ILE A 101 0.20 -19.60 7.84
C ILE A 101 -1.04 -19.63 6.93
N VAL A 102 -1.09 -20.50 5.91
CA VAL A 102 -2.25 -20.59 5.01
C VAL A 102 -3.50 -21.05 5.78
N ILE A 103 -3.33 -22.03 6.67
CA ILE A 103 -4.42 -22.55 7.52
C ILE A 103 -4.89 -21.48 8.51
N ILE A 104 -3.95 -20.82 9.20
CA ILE A 104 -4.25 -19.79 10.20
C ILE A 104 -4.87 -18.55 9.56
N PHE A 105 -4.43 -18.15 8.36
CA PHE A 105 -4.92 -16.98 7.64
C PHE A 105 -6.21 -17.24 6.84
N GLN A 106 -6.70 -18.48 6.80
CA GLN A 106 -7.92 -18.81 6.07
C GLN A 106 -9.12 -17.90 6.47
N PRO A 107 -9.37 -17.60 7.76
CA PRO A 107 -10.44 -16.69 8.16
C PRO A 107 -10.21 -15.24 7.71
N GLU A 108 -8.97 -14.75 7.77
CA GLU A 108 -8.61 -13.39 7.35
C GLU A 108 -8.73 -13.21 5.84
N LEU A 109 -8.26 -14.18 5.04
CA LEU A 109 -8.40 -14.18 3.59
C LEU A 109 -9.88 -14.17 3.20
N ARG A 110 -10.70 -14.97 3.88
CA ARG A 110 -12.15 -14.95 3.71
C ARG A 110 -12.75 -13.57 4.03
N ARG A 111 -12.44 -13.01 5.20
CA ARG A 111 -12.90 -11.66 5.61
C ARG A 111 -12.45 -10.56 4.63
N ALA A 112 -11.21 -10.63 4.14
CA ALA A 112 -10.68 -9.67 3.18
C ALA A 112 -11.42 -9.75 1.84
N LEU A 113 -11.66 -10.96 1.31
CA LEU A 113 -12.43 -11.16 0.09
C LEU A 113 -13.90 -10.75 0.25
N GLU A 114 -14.50 -11.01 1.41
CA GLU A 114 -15.86 -10.55 1.74
C GLU A 114 -15.92 -9.01 1.80
N THR A 115 -14.91 -8.37 2.38
CA THR A 115 -14.82 -6.90 2.46
C THR A 115 -14.62 -6.27 1.08
N VAL A 116 -13.75 -6.86 0.24
CA VAL A 116 -13.52 -6.42 -1.13
C VAL A 116 -14.73 -6.70 -2.01
N GLY A 117 -15.43 -7.82 -1.83
CA GLY A 117 -16.66 -8.15 -2.55
C GLY A 117 -17.82 -7.22 -2.19
N ARG A 118 -17.97 -6.87 -0.91
CA ARG A 118 -18.98 -5.90 -0.45
C ARG A 118 -18.62 -4.45 -0.81
N SER A 119 -17.34 -4.08 -0.70
CA SER A 119 -16.88 -2.71 -1.01
C SER A 119 -16.66 -2.48 -2.51
N GLY A 120 -16.41 -3.52 -3.30
CA GLY A 120 -16.22 -3.45 -4.75
C GLY A 120 -17.47 -2.94 -5.47
N LEU A 121 -18.66 -3.27 -4.96
CA LEU A 121 -19.94 -2.70 -5.41
C LEU A 121 -20.06 -1.19 -5.13
N ASN A 122 -19.37 -0.67 -4.12
CA ASN A 122 -19.29 0.76 -3.80
C ASN A 122 -18.10 1.47 -4.49
N PHE A 123 -17.11 0.72 -5.00
CA PHE A 123 -15.96 1.27 -5.74
C PHE A 123 -16.31 1.59 -7.21
N PHE A 124 -17.23 0.86 -7.83
CA PHE A 124 -17.74 1.17 -9.18
C PHE A 124 -18.72 2.36 -9.21
N SER A 125 -19.10 2.90 -8.05
CA SER A 125 -19.91 4.13 -7.92
C SER A 125 -19.07 5.41 -8.08
N PHE A 126 -17.97 5.37 -8.85
CA PHE A 126 -17.15 6.54 -9.16
C PHE A 126 -17.81 7.39 -10.28
N ARG A 127 -19.01 7.89 -10.01
CA ARG A 127 -19.62 9.04 -10.69
C ARG A 127 -20.43 9.83 -9.67
N SER A 128 -19.78 10.82 -9.06
CA SER A 128 -20.34 12.15 -8.78
C SER A 128 -19.45 12.88 -7.78
N SER A 129 -18.43 13.57 -8.30
CA SER A 129 -18.04 14.84 -7.71
C SER A 129 -19.25 15.76 -7.78
N GLY A 130 -19.79 16.13 -6.62
CA GLY A 130 -20.87 17.12 -6.48
C GLY A 130 -22.25 16.52 -6.37
N TYR A 131 -22.63 16.02 -5.19
CA TYR A 131 -23.99 16.23 -4.68
C TYR A 131 -23.94 16.51 -3.18
N LEU A 132 -24.35 17.74 -2.90
CA LEU A 132 -24.80 18.27 -1.64
C LEU A 132 -26.01 17.42 -1.20
N GLY A 133 -25.75 16.37 -0.43
CA GLY A 133 -26.77 15.53 0.20
C GLY A 133 -26.59 15.63 1.70
N GLU A 134 -27.25 16.63 2.28
CA GLU A 134 -27.69 16.73 3.67
C GLU A 134 -27.34 15.50 4.52
N LYS A 135 -26.11 15.47 5.05
CA LYS A 135 -25.76 14.59 6.15
C LYS A 135 -26.61 15.02 7.33
N THR A 136 -27.73 14.34 7.54
CA THR A 136 -28.34 14.15 8.86
C THR A 136 -27.39 13.32 9.73
N ALA A 137 -26.17 13.83 9.91
CA ALA A 137 -25.46 13.61 11.15
C ALA A 137 -26.29 14.37 12.18
N THR A 138 -27.02 13.63 13.01
CA THR A 138 -27.43 14.16 14.31
C THR A 138 -26.22 14.89 14.88
N THR A 139 -26.34 16.21 15.09
CA THR A 139 -25.25 17.01 15.67
C THR A 139 -24.75 16.29 16.93
N ASP A 140 -23.46 16.26 17.23
CA ASP A 140 -22.92 15.53 18.40
C ASP A 140 -23.70 15.86 19.69
N SER A 141 -24.19 17.11 19.82
CA SER A 141 -25.12 17.53 20.87
C SER A 141 -26.46 16.77 20.87
N GLN A 142 -27.08 16.55 19.71
CA GLN A 142 -28.34 15.79 19.57
C GLN A 142 -28.15 14.30 19.91
N LEU A 143 -26.99 13.74 19.56
CA LEU A 143 -26.62 12.37 19.95
C LEU A 143 -26.53 12.26 21.48
N ILE A 144 -25.78 13.18 22.12
CA ILE A 144 -25.62 13.22 23.57
C ILE A 144 -26.99 13.37 24.25
N GLU A 145 -27.83 14.31 23.82
CA GLU A 145 -29.16 14.48 24.41
C GLU A 145 -30.04 13.24 24.24
N SER A 146 -29.99 12.57 23.08
CA SER A 146 -30.76 11.34 22.86
C SER A 146 -30.35 10.23 23.81
N ILE A 147 -29.04 10.07 24.07
CA ILE A 147 -28.51 9.08 25.01
C ILE A 147 -28.87 9.47 26.45
N VAL A 148 -28.65 10.73 26.84
CA VAL A 148 -28.94 11.23 28.19
C VAL A 148 -30.42 11.08 28.51
N GLN A 149 -31.30 11.47 27.60
CA GLN A 149 -32.75 11.33 27.78
C GLN A 149 -33.16 9.86 27.93
N ALA A 150 -32.62 8.97 27.09
CA ALA A 150 -32.91 7.54 27.21
C ALA A 150 -32.43 6.97 28.54
N CYS A 151 -31.21 7.29 28.96
CA CYS A 151 -30.65 6.85 30.24
C CYS A 151 -31.44 7.43 31.44
N HIS A 152 -31.89 8.68 31.36
CA HIS A 152 -32.75 9.29 32.37
C HIS A 152 -34.06 8.52 32.51
N ASP A 153 -34.80 8.33 31.42
CA ASP A 153 -36.07 7.61 31.44
C ASP A 153 -35.91 6.17 31.95
N MET A 154 -34.87 5.46 31.48
CA MET A 154 -34.57 4.10 31.91
C MET A 154 -34.13 4.03 33.38
N SER A 155 -33.49 5.08 33.91
CA SER A 155 -33.13 5.16 35.34
C SER A 155 -34.37 5.21 36.24
N LEU A 156 -35.41 5.95 35.82
CA LEU A 156 -36.66 6.08 36.55
C LEU A 156 -37.46 4.77 36.55
N THR A 157 -37.49 4.07 35.42
CA THR A 157 -38.15 2.77 35.29
C THR A 157 -37.29 1.59 35.75
N LYS A 158 -36.05 1.85 36.20
CA LYS A 158 -35.03 0.84 36.55
C LYS A 158 -34.84 -0.20 35.45
N THR A 159 -34.83 0.25 34.20
CA THR A 159 -34.56 -0.59 33.04
C THR A 159 -33.05 -0.67 32.82
N GLY A 160 -32.51 -1.88 32.82
CA GLY A 160 -31.07 -2.12 32.64
C GLY A 160 -30.62 -1.79 31.22
N ALA A 161 -29.54 -1.01 31.10
CA ALA A 161 -29.00 -0.64 29.80
C ALA A 161 -27.46 -0.70 29.79
N LEU A 162 -26.90 -1.05 28.63
CA LEU A 162 -25.45 -1.05 28.39
C LEU A 162 -25.17 -0.49 26.99
N ILE A 163 -24.68 0.74 26.93
CA ILE A 163 -24.39 1.44 25.67
C ILE A 163 -22.87 1.64 25.57
N VAL A 164 -22.25 1.05 24.56
CA VAL A 164 -20.82 1.17 24.29
C VAL A 164 -20.62 2.09 23.10
N MET A 165 -19.93 3.20 23.32
CA MET A 165 -19.59 4.15 22.25
C MET A 165 -18.14 3.95 21.83
N GLU A 166 -17.97 3.65 20.55
CA GLU A 166 -16.66 3.51 19.92
C GLU A 166 -16.00 4.89 19.72
N ARG A 167 -14.71 5.01 20.07
CA ARG A 167 -13.90 6.19 19.74
C ARG A 167 -12.84 5.83 18.70
N THR A 168 -11.58 5.70 19.11
CA THR A 168 -10.45 5.48 18.19
C THR A 168 -10.19 4.02 17.90
N THR A 169 -10.52 3.13 18.84
CA THR A 169 -10.30 1.69 18.71
C THR A 169 -11.54 1.01 18.15
N PRO A 170 -11.47 0.41 16.94
CA PRO A 170 -12.63 -0.22 16.34
C PRO A 170 -13.04 -1.50 17.10
N LEU A 171 -14.33 -1.63 17.41
CA LEU A 171 -14.91 -2.80 18.06
C LEU A 171 -15.56 -3.78 17.06
N GLY A 172 -15.01 -3.88 15.84
CA GLY A 172 -15.59 -4.67 14.75
C GLY A 172 -15.86 -6.13 15.11
N ASP A 173 -14.92 -6.77 15.82
CA ASP A 173 -15.05 -8.18 16.23
C ASP A 173 -16.25 -8.45 17.17
N LEU A 174 -16.78 -7.44 17.86
CA LEU A 174 -17.96 -7.57 18.70
C LEU A 174 -19.28 -7.50 17.92
N GLN A 175 -19.26 -6.84 16.75
CA GLN A 175 -20.44 -6.70 15.90
C GLN A 175 -20.68 -7.95 15.04
N ASP A 176 -19.63 -8.71 14.74
CA ASP A 176 -19.68 -9.92 13.91
C ASP A 176 -20.01 -11.19 14.70
N GLN A 177 -20.39 -11.08 15.99
CA GLN A 177 -20.80 -12.23 16.80
C GLN A 177 -22.14 -12.79 16.29
N ASP A 178 -22.31 -14.11 16.30
CA ASP A 178 -23.52 -14.79 15.78
C ASP A 178 -24.83 -14.33 16.45
N ASN A 179 -24.75 -13.84 17.69
CA ASN A 179 -25.88 -13.34 18.46
C ASN A 179 -26.15 -11.83 18.28
N ALA A 180 -25.20 -11.08 17.72
CA ALA A 180 -25.34 -9.64 17.54
C ALA A 180 -26.31 -9.33 16.39
N VAL A 181 -27.19 -8.36 16.61
CA VAL A 181 -28.17 -7.92 15.61
C VAL A 181 -27.72 -6.59 15.03
N GLN A 182 -27.38 -6.59 13.74
CA GLN A 182 -27.01 -5.39 12.99
C GLN A 182 -28.25 -4.51 12.77
N ILE A 183 -28.16 -3.22 13.12
CA ILE A 183 -29.29 -2.28 13.05
C ILE A 183 -29.01 -1.14 12.08
N ASP A 184 -27.81 -0.56 12.11
CA ASP A 184 -27.41 0.64 11.35
C ASP A 184 -28.48 1.76 11.31
N SER A 185 -28.82 2.30 12.48
CA SER A 185 -29.86 3.32 12.64
C SER A 185 -29.35 4.60 13.30
N PRO A 186 -29.91 5.79 13.02
CA PRO A 186 -29.67 6.98 13.82
C PRO A 186 -30.00 6.74 15.30
N VAL A 187 -29.22 7.34 16.19
CA VAL A 187 -29.48 7.26 17.63
C VAL A 187 -30.68 8.15 17.97
N SER A 188 -31.70 7.56 18.59
CA SER A 188 -32.84 8.28 19.14
C SER A 188 -33.21 7.71 20.50
N ALA A 189 -33.70 8.56 21.40
CA ALA A 189 -34.07 8.14 22.75
C ALA A 189 -35.14 7.02 22.73
N THR A 190 -36.11 7.12 21.83
CA THR A 190 -37.18 6.13 21.66
C THR A 190 -36.62 4.77 21.24
N LEU A 191 -35.70 4.73 20.28
CA LEU A 191 -35.11 3.47 19.81
C LEU A 191 -34.25 2.81 20.90
N LEU A 192 -33.44 3.59 21.63
CA LEU A 192 -32.65 3.08 22.74
C LEU A 192 -33.54 2.45 23.82
N LYS A 193 -34.62 3.13 24.22
CA LYS A 193 -35.60 2.59 25.18
C LYS A 193 -36.26 1.32 24.68
N GLN A 194 -36.61 1.25 23.38
CA GLN A 194 -37.23 0.05 22.81
C GLN A 194 -36.27 -1.14 22.79
N ILE A 195 -34.99 -0.91 22.48
CA ILE A 195 -33.99 -1.98 22.48
C ILE A 195 -33.83 -2.57 23.89
N PHE A 196 -33.74 -1.74 24.92
CA PHE A 196 -33.55 -2.20 26.31
C PHE A 196 -34.84 -2.55 27.06
N TYR A 197 -36.02 -2.45 26.43
CA TYR A 197 -37.28 -2.81 27.09
C TYR A 197 -37.30 -4.30 27.48
N ASN A 198 -37.59 -4.57 28.76
CA ASN A 198 -37.65 -5.92 29.32
C ASN A 198 -38.77 -6.73 28.64
N GLY A 199 -38.40 -7.59 27.70
CA GLY A 199 -39.32 -8.38 26.88
C GLY A 199 -39.00 -8.37 25.39
N THR A 200 -38.08 -7.51 24.92
CA THR A 200 -37.62 -7.59 23.53
C THR A 200 -36.48 -8.61 23.40
N PRO A 201 -36.29 -9.30 22.27
CA PRO A 201 -35.14 -10.17 22.08
C PRO A 201 -33.77 -9.46 22.10
N LEU A 202 -33.75 -8.12 22.07
CA LEU A 202 -32.56 -7.28 21.91
C LEU A 202 -32.01 -6.71 23.23
N HIS A 203 -32.79 -6.71 24.32
CA HIS A 203 -32.40 -6.08 25.60
C HIS A 203 -31.25 -6.79 26.34
N ASP A 204 -30.96 -8.04 25.97
CA ASP A 204 -29.95 -8.88 26.61
C ASP A 204 -28.59 -8.73 25.91
N GLY A 205 -27.86 -7.69 26.30
CA GLY A 205 -26.52 -7.40 25.79
C GLY A 205 -26.23 -5.90 25.74
N ALA A 206 -25.16 -5.55 25.03
CA ALA A 206 -24.77 -4.17 24.77
C ALA A 206 -25.34 -3.68 23.43
N ILE A 207 -25.53 -2.36 23.35
CA ILE A 207 -25.61 -1.63 22.08
C ILE A 207 -24.22 -1.06 21.78
N VAL A 208 -23.79 -1.14 20.52
CA VAL A 208 -22.57 -0.47 20.05
C VAL A 208 -22.94 0.70 19.15
N ILE A 209 -22.47 1.90 19.51
CA ILE A 209 -22.62 3.13 18.74
C ILE A 209 -21.29 3.44 18.05
N ARG A 210 -21.31 3.61 16.73
CA ARG A 210 -20.18 3.98 15.88
C ARG A 210 -20.58 5.13 14.97
N ASP A 211 -19.72 6.13 14.83
CA ASP A 211 -19.93 7.29 13.93
C ASP A 211 -21.30 7.97 14.10
N GLY A 212 -21.79 8.05 15.36
CA GLY A 212 -23.08 8.66 15.70
C GLY A 212 -24.31 7.79 15.38
N ARG A 213 -24.13 6.52 15.04
CA ARG A 213 -25.20 5.58 14.68
C ARG A 213 -25.15 4.32 15.54
N ILE A 214 -26.30 3.70 15.76
CA ILE A 214 -26.41 2.37 16.37
C ILE A 214 -25.96 1.35 15.34
N ALA A 215 -24.77 0.77 15.53
CA ALA A 215 -24.24 -0.25 14.63
C ALA A 215 -24.93 -1.60 14.87
N ALA A 216 -24.90 -2.07 16.13
CA ALA A 216 -25.47 -3.35 16.52
C ALA A 216 -26.07 -3.30 17.94
N ALA A 217 -27.01 -4.21 18.21
CA ALA A 217 -27.55 -4.50 19.53
C ALA A 217 -27.34 -5.98 19.88
N LYS A 218 -27.64 -6.35 21.13
CA LYS A 218 -27.43 -7.71 21.65
C LYS A 218 -25.98 -8.19 21.58
N VAL A 219 -25.04 -7.24 21.63
CA VAL A 219 -23.61 -7.52 21.55
C VAL A 219 -23.13 -8.08 22.90
N HIS A 220 -22.43 -9.21 22.88
CA HIS A 220 -21.88 -9.79 24.09
C HIS A 220 -20.48 -9.21 24.38
N ILE A 221 -20.36 -8.55 25.53
CA ILE A 221 -19.10 -7.97 26.00
C ILE A 221 -18.49 -8.90 27.05
N PRO A 222 -17.19 -9.26 26.94
CA PRO A 222 -16.52 -10.04 27.98
C PRO A 222 -16.50 -9.27 29.29
N LEU A 223 -16.77 -9.97 30.39
CA LEU A 223 -16.83 -9.36 31.72
C LEU A 223 -15.40 -9.12 32.23
N SER A 224 -15.16 -7.96 32.85
CA SER A 224 -13.89 -7.72 33.54
C SER A 224 -13.74 -8.65 34.75
N ASP A 225 -12.52 -9.17 34.92
CA ASP A 225 -12.09 -10.01 36.04
C ASP A 225 -11.48 -9.21 37.19
N ASN A 226 -11.42 -7.88 37.08
CA ASN A 226 -10.86 -7.02 38.12
C ASN A 226 -11.64 -7.19 39.45
N TYR A 227 -11.07 -7.96 40.37
CA TYR A 227 -11.70 -8.36 41.64
C TYR A 227 -11.92 -7.20 42.62
N HIS A 228 -11.38 -6.01 42.32
CA HIS A 228 -11.52 -4.78 43.10
C HIS A 228 -12.84 -4.03 42.85
N LEU A 229 -13.70 -4.52 41.97
CA LEU A 229 -15.06 -4.01 41.87
C LEU A 229 -15.80 -4.20 43.21
N ARG A 230 -16.53 -3.16 43.65
CA ARG A 230 -17.49 -3.31 44.76
C ARG A 230 -18.38 -4.51 44.47
N LYS A 231 -18.60 -5.36 45.47
CA LYS A 231 -19.48 -6.56 45.39
C LYS A 231 -20.91 -6.24 44.92
N ASP A 232 -21.27 -4.96 44.90
CA ASP A 232 -22.59 -4.43 44.55
C ASP A 232 -22.80 -4.23 43.04
N PHE A 233 -21.81 -4.55 42.18
CA PHE A 233 -21.90 -4.33 40.73
C PHE A 233 -22.35 -5.60 39.98
N GLY A 234 -23.48 -5.49 39.28
CA GLY A 234 -24.02 -6.57 38.44
C GLY A 234 -23.23 -6.82 37.13
N THR A 235 -23.70 -7.77 36.33
CA THR A 235 -23.04 -8.22 35.09
C THR A 235 -22.87 -7.12 34.05
N ARG A 236 -23.87 -6.24 33.84
CA ARG A 236 -23.75 -5.10 32.91
C ARG A 236 -22.66 -4.10 33.30
N HIS A 237 -22.42 -3.90 34.59
CA HIS A 237 -21.33 -3.03 35.08
C HIS A 237 -19.97 -3.65 34.78
N ARG A 238 -19.82 -4.96 35.04
CA ARG A 238 -18.61 -5.71 34.71
C ARG A 238 -18.33 -5.74 33.20
N ALA A 239 -19.39 -5.88 32.40
CA ALA A 239 -19.33 -5.80 30.95
C ALA A 239 -18.87 -4.41 30.50
N ALA A 240 -19.42 -3.32 31.03
CA ALA A 240 -18.98 -1.96 30.67
C ALA A 240 -17.51 -1.71 30.98
N ILE A 241 -17.02 -2.21 32.11
CA ILE A 241 -15.61 -2.12 32.45
C ILE A 241 -14.78 -2.94 31.47
N GLY A 242 -15.19 -4.18 31.18
CA GLY A 242 -14.54 -5.02 30.17
C GLY A 242 -14.46 -4.36 28.79
N ALA A 243 -15.55 -3.75 28.31
CA ALA A 243 -15.53 -2.94 27.08
C ALA A 243 -14.49 -1.82 27.15
N SER A 244 -14.44 -1.07 28.25
CA SER A 244 -13.46 0.01 28.46
C SER A 244 -12.01 -0.45 28.66
N GLU A 245 -11.77 -1.74 28.93
CA GLU A 245 -10.44 -2.35 29.00
C GLU A 245 -9.96 -2.82 27.62
N MET A 246 -10.90 -3.23 26.75
CA MET A 246 -10.59 -3.70 25.39
C MET A 246 -10.15 -2.58 24.44
N GLY A 247 -10.51 -1.33 24.73
CA GLY A 247 -10.15 -0.19 23.88
C GLY A 247 -10.53 1.15 24.49
N ASP A 248 -10.26 2.22 23.74
CA ASP A 248 -10.69 3.57 24.10
C ASP A 248 -12.18 3.74 23.78
N THR A 249 -13.03 3.24 24.66
CA THR A 249 -14.49 3.27 24.51
C THR A 249 -15.11 3.93 25.73
N ILE A 250 -16.24 4.59 25.51
CA ILE A 250 -17.06 5.12 26.61
C ILE A 250 -18.25 4.18 26.75
N SER A 251 -18.33 3.49 27.88
CA SER A 251 -19.46 2.60 28.17
C SER A 251 -20.37 3.22 29.21
N ILE A 252 -21.65 3.34 28.91
CA ILE A 252 -22.68 3.87 29.79
C ILE A 252 -23.54 2.71 30.27
N VAL A 253 -23.80 2.66 31.57
CA VAL A 253 -24.63 1.63 32.20
C VAL A 253 -25.75 2.27 32.98
N VAL A 254 -26.95 1.70 32.87
CA VAL A 254 -28.06 1.96 33.79
C VAL A 254 -28.32 0.67 34.58
N SER A 255 -28.30 0.76 35.91
CA SER A 255 -28.54 -0.37 36.80
C SER A 255 -30.01 -0.77 36.81
N GLU A 256 -30.31 -2.05 36.55
CA GLU A 256 -31.67 -2.59 36.64
C GLU A 256 -32.19 -2.73 38.08
N GLU A 257 -31.29 -2.78 39.06
CA GLU A 257 -31.67 -2.90 40.48
C GLU A 257 -31.91 -1.52 41.11
N LYS A 258 -30.97 -0.60 40.86
CA LYS A 258 -30.88 0.68 41.56
C LYS A 258 -31.31 1.87 40.69
N GLY A 259 -31.41 1.70 39.37
CA GLY A 259 -31.60 2.82 38.43
C GLY A 259 -30.38 3.72 38.29
N THR A 260 -29.28 3.46 39.01
CA THR A 260 -28.09 4.31 38.98
C THR A 260 -27.43 4.32 37.60
N ILE A 261 -27.10 5.51 37.12
CA ILE A 261 -26.35 5.70 35.87
C ILE A 261 -24.86 5.67 36.20
N SER A 262 -24.07 4.99 35.39
CA SER A 262 -22.62 4.90 35.54
C SER A 262 -21.92 4.96 34.19
N ILE A 263 -20.67 5.42 34.19
CA ILE A 263 -19.83 5.51 33.00
C ILE A 263 -18.51 4.76 33.25
N ALA A 264 -18.12 3.88 32.33
CA ALA A 264 -16.87 3.15 32.37
C ALA A 264 -15.91 3.65 31.29
N ILE A 265 -14.70 4.02 31.71
CA ILE A 265 -13.63 4.58 30.87
C ILE A 265 -12.31 4.06 31.41
N GLU A 266 -11.43 3.58 30.53
CA GLU A 266 -10.08 3.09 30.88
C GLU A 266 -10.09 2.06 32.03
N GLY A 267 -11.04 1.13 32.00
CA GLY A 267 -11.18 0.07 33.01
C GLY A 267 -11.68 0.53 34.37
N ARG A 268 -12.17 1.77 34.50
CA ARG A 268 -12.73 2.31 35.74
C ARG A 268 -14.18 2.71 35.54
N LEU A 269 -15.04 2.36 36.50
CA LEU A 269 -16.44 2.73 36.53
C LEU A 269 -16.67 3.89 37.50
N TYR A 270 -17.31 4.95 37.01
CA TYR A 270 -17.71 6.11 37.77
C TYR A 270 -19.24 6.14 37.88
N VAL A 271 -19.75 6.13 39.10
CA VAL A 271 -21.19 6.28 39.37
C VAL A 271 -21.52 7.76 39.28
N LEU A 272 -22.62 8.10 38.60
CA LEU A 272 -23.07 9.46 38.38
C LEU A 272 -24.28 9.77 39.24
N ASP A 273 -24.35 11.00 39.77
CA ASP A 273 -25.45 11.40 40.66
C ASP A 273 -26.78 11.55 39.93
N ASN A 274 -26.75 12.05 38.68
CA ASN A 274 -27.94 12.26 37.85
C ASN A 274 -27.62 12.25 36.35
N SER A 275 -28.65 12.37 35.52
CA SER A 275 -28.52 12.47 34.05
C SER A 275 -27.79 13.73 33.58
N ASP A 276 -27.81 14.82 34.35
CA ASP A 276 -27.08 16.06 34.02
C ASP A 276 -25.56 15.88 34.19
N ALA A 277 -25.14 15.09 35.18
CA ALA A 277 -23.76 14.67 35.35
C ALA A 277 -23.32 13.80 34.16
N LEU A 278 -24.17 12.89 33.67
CA LEU A 278 -23.90 12.14 32.44
C LEU A 278 -23.71 13.09 31.26
N ARG A 279 -24.63 14.03 31.06
CA ARG A 279 -24.53 15.05 29.99
C ARG A 279 -23.20 15.79 30.06
N THR A 280 -22.82 16.28 31.24
CA THR A 280 -21.58 17.01 31.47
C THR A 280 -20.34 16.17 31.15
N GLN A 281 -20.30 14.90 31.60
CA GLN A 281 -19.20 14.01 31.29
C GLN A 281 -19.13 13.67 29.81
N LEU A 282 -20.26 13.42 29.15
CA LEU A 282 -20.29 13.14 27.71
C LEU A 282 -19.84 14.34 26.89
N HIS A 283 -20.29 15.55 27.22
CA HIS A 283 -19.75 16.76 26.58
C HIS A 283 -18.25 16.88 26.78
N ARG A 284 -17.74 16.72 28.01
CA ARG A 284 -16.30 16.80 28.27
C ARG A 284 -15.48 15.76 27.48
N LEU A 285 -16.03 14.57 27.28
CA LEU A 285 -15.35 13.46 26.61
C LEU A 285 -15.47 13.51 25.07
N PHE A 286 -16.54 14.09 24.53
CA PHE A 286 -16.79 14.21 23.08
C PHE A 286 -16.42 15.58 22.51
N LEU A 287 -16.64 16.66 23.26
CA LEU A 287 -16.41 18.05 22.89
C LEU A 287 -15.34 18.62 23.84
N PRO A 288 -14.04 18.51 23.51
CA PRO A 288 -13.03 19.25 24.25
C PRO A 288 -13.40 20.74 24.18
N ASP A 289 -13.49 21.40 25.34
CA ASP A 289 -13.92 22.80 25.50
C ASP A 289 -13.42 23.67 24.33
N GLU A 290 -14.36 24.29 23.62
CA GLU A 290 -14.06 25.47 22.80
C GLU A 290 -13.53 26.53 23.77
N GLU A 291 -12.21 26.59 23.94
CA GLU A 291 -11.56 27.72 24.62
C GLU A 291 -12.12 29.02 24.02
N GLU A 292 -12.80 29.81 24.84
CA GLU A 292 -13.32 31.12 24.51
C GLU A 292 -12.24 31.95 23.80
N LYS A 293 -12.42 32.14 22.49
CA LYS A 293 -11.53 32.96 21.66
C LYS A 293 -11.70 34.43 22.04
N LYS A 294 -10.83 34.94 22.91
CA LYS A 294 -10.55 36.39 22.96
C LYS A 294 -9.88 36.81 21.65
N PRO A 295 -10.30 37.93 21.03
CA PRO A 295 -9.67 38.41 19.80
C PRO A 295 -8.36 39.13 20.13
N PHE A 296 -7.45 39.14 19.15
CA PHE A 296 -6.16 39.83 19.07
C PHE A 296 -4.90 39.05 19.48
N GLY A 297 -4.05 38.83 18.48
CA GLY A 297 -2.67 38.39 18.65
C GLY A 297 -2.08 37.84 17.36
N PHE A 298 -1.48 38.72 16.57
CA PHE A 298 -0.91 38.53 15.22
C PHE A 298 0.32 37.60 15.21
N PHE A 299 0.19 36.36 15.67
CA PHE A 299 1.22 35.34 15.56
C PHE A 299 0.70 34.14 14.78
N ARG A 300 1.34 33.93 13.64
CA ARG A 300 1.26 32.77 12.75
C ARG A 300 1.42 31.47 13.56
N ARG A 301 0.32 30.92 14.06
CA ARG A 301 0.30 29.64 14.80
C ARG A 301 -0.23 28.53 13.92
N LYS A 302 0.51 27.43 13.92
CA LYS A 302 0.25 26.18 13.19
C LYS A 302 -1.22 25.75 13.34
N LYS A 303 -1.83 25.34 12.22
CA LYS A 303 -3.17 24.71 12.19
C LYS A 303 -3.32 23.70 13.34
N PRO A 304 -4.36 23.82 14.20
CA PRO A 304 -4.68 22.77 15.14
C PRO A 304 -5.12 21.53 14.34
N LYS A 305 -4.63 20.37 14.77
CA LYS A 305 -4.94 19.07 14.16
C LYS A 305 -6.40 18.73 14.46
N ASN A 306 -7.14 18.42 13.40
CA ASN A 306 -8.48 17.85 13.49
C ASN A 306 -8.43 16.58 14.35
N VAL A 307 -9.22 16.54 15.43
CA VAL A 307 -9.32 15.41 16.36
C VAL A 307 -10.36 14.37 15.89
N LEU A 308 -11.03 14.59 14.75
CA LEU A 308 -12.00 13.64 14.19
C LEU A 308 -11.49 12.93 12.92
N GLY A 309 -10.39 12.23 13.09
CA GLY A 309 -9.88 11.29 12.12
C GLY A 309 -8.80 10.48 12.80
N ASN A 310 -8.74 9.18 12.52
CA ASN A 310 -7.63 8.33 12.92
C ASN A 310 -6.36 8.78 12.18
N GLU A 311 -5.85 9.97 12.53
CA GLU A 311 -4.60 10.53 12.06
C GLU A 311 -3.52 9.72 12.78
N ILE A 312 -3.12 8.65 12.09
CA ILE A 312 -1.91 7.89 12.36
C ILE A 312 -0.84 8.87 12.85
N ARG A 313 -0.27 8.65 14.06
CA ARG A 313 0.87 9.46 14.55
C ARG A 313 1.82 9.71 13.37
N PRO A 314 2.24 10.96 13.07
CA PRO A 314 2.89 11.28 11.81
C PRO A 314 4.11 10.40 11.54
N THR A 315 4.81 9.99 12.60
CA THR A 315 5.93 9.04 12.55
C THR A 315 5.55 7.64 12.09
N ARG A 316 4.40 7.11 12.53
CA ARG A 316 3.87 5.81 12.10
C ARG A 316 3.28 5.85 10.69
N LYS A 317 2.70 6.98 10.26
CA LYS A 317 2.21 7.17 8.89
C LYS A 317 3.37 7.18 7.91
N PHE A 318 4.42 7.91 8.28
CA PHE A 318 5.66 7.98 7.53
C PHE A 318 6.34 6.61 7.43
N LEU A 319 6.39 5.86 8.53
CA LEU A 319 6.93 4.50 8.52
C LEU A 319 6.19 3.58 7.54
N LEU A 320 4.86 3.58 7.53
CA LEU A 320 4.07 2.74 6.61
C LEU A 320 4.29 3.15 5.15
N MET A 321 4.34 4.45 4.87
CA MET A 321 4.60 4.99 3.54
C MET A 321 6.03 4.66 3.07
N PHE A 322 6.99 4.67 3.99
CA PHE A 322 8.37 4.32 3.69
C PHE A 322 8.51 2.81 3.40
N VAL A 323 7.89 1.97 4.23
CA VAL A 323 7.85 0.52 4.02
C VAL A 323 7.13 0.16 2.72
N SER A 324 6.02 0.83 2.38
CA SER A 324 5.30 0.59 1.12
C SER A 324 6.14 1.01 -0.09
N LEU A 325 6.86 2.13 -0.01
CA LEU A 325 7.76 2.58 -1.08
C LEU A 325 8.91 1.60 -1.30
N ILE A 326 9.53 1.10 -0.22
CA ILE A 326 10.58 0.07 -0.32
C ILE A 326 10.03 -1.21 -0.93
N ALA A 327 8.88 -1.69 -0.46
CA ALA A 327 8.27 -2.90 -1.01
C ALA A 327 7.92 -2.75 -2.51
N ALA A 328 7.35 -1.61 -2.90
CA ALA A 328 7.01 -1.31 -4.28
C ALA A 328 8.24 -1.20 -5.19
N THR A 329 9.30 -0.52 -4.73
CA THR A 329 10.55 -0.40 -5.50
C THR A 329 11.26 -1.74 -5.66
N LEU A 330 11.32 -2.57 -4.63
CA LEU A 330 11.86 -3.92 -4.72
C LEU A 330 11.05 -4.81 -5.69
N LEU A 331 9.72 -4.73 -5.63
CA LEU A 331 8.85 -5.48 -6.54
C LEU A 331 9.00 -5.00 -7.99
N TRP A 332 9.00 -3.68 -8.21
CA TRP A 332 9.20 -3.08 -9.53
C TRP A 332 10.53 -3.55 -10.11
N PHE A 333 11.59 -3.49 -9.31
CA PHE A 333 12.92 -3.90 -9.75
C PHE A 333 12.96 -5.40 -10.10
N PHE A 334 12.35 -6.26 -9.28
CA PHE A 334 12.21 -7.68 -9.57
C PHE A 334 11.47 -7.94 -10.89
N VAL A 335 10.39 -7.19 -11.14
CA VAL A 335 9.63 -7.25 -12.39
C VAL A 335 10.48 -6.81 -13.58
N GLN A 336 11.24 -5.72 -13.45
CA GLN A 336 12.10 -5.24 -14.54
C GLN A 336 13.13 -6.28 -14.94
N ILE A 337 13.80 -6.92 -13.97
CA ILE A 337 14.78 -7.98 -14.27
C ILE A 337 14.13 -9.21 -14.91
N THR A 338 12.93 -9.58 -14.49
CA THR A 338 12.32 -10.85 -14.90
C THR A 338 11.55 -10.74 -16.21
N ILE A 339 10.81 -9.65 -16.40
CA ILE A 339 9.87 -9.48 -17.52
C ILE A 339 10.50 -8.72 -18.68
N ASN A 340 11.28 -7.67 -18.39
CA ASN A 340 11.91 -6.82 -19.40
C ASN A 340 13.42 -6.67 -19.16
N PRO A 341 14.18 -7.78 -19.22
CA PRO A 341 15.62 -7.75 -19.02
C PRO A 341 16.32 -6.95 -20.12
N ILE A 342 17.52 -6.47 -19.82
CA ILE A 342 18.43 -5.94 -20.84
C ILE A 342 19.01 -7.14 -21.59
N THR A 343 18.84 -7.16 -22.92
CA THR A 343 19.31 -8.22 -23.81
C THR A 343 20.04 -7.62 -25.00
N SER A 344 20.80 -8.45 -25.72
CA SER A 344 21.46 -8.09 -26.96
C SER A 344 20.74 -8.76 -28.13
N LYS A 345 20.53 -8.03 -29.24
CA LYS A 345 19.88 -8.55 -30.45
C LYS A 345 20.65 -8.10 -31.68
N THR A 346 20.87 -9.03 -32.60
CA THR A 346 21.55 -8.77 -33.87
C THR A 346 20.54 -8.34 -34.94
N PHE A 347 20.82 -7.22 -35.60
CA PHE A 347 20.06 -6.69 -36.71
C PHE A 347 20.89 -6.76 -37.99
N ASN A 348 20.28 -7.23 -39.08
CA ASN A 348 20.88 -7.14 -40.41
C ASN A 348 20.42 -5.82 -41.03
N VAL A 349 21.36 -4.91 -41.26
CA VAL A 349 21.11 -3.54 -41.70
C VAL A 349 21.73 -3.32 -43.07
N ILE A 350 21.05 -2.56 -43.93
CA ILE A 350 21.57 -2.21 -45.25
C ILE A 350 22.50 -1.01 -45.11
N LEU A 351 23.69 -1.11 -45.70
CA LEU A 351 24.68 -0.06 -45.64
C LEU A 351 24.29 1.11 -46.57
N THR A 352 24.25 2.32 -46.02
CA THR A 352 23.99 3.56 -46.78
C THR A 352 25.29 4.31 -47.04
N TYR A 353 25.37 5.03 -48.14
CA TYR A 353 26.59 5.71 -48.57
C TYR A 353 26.40 7.23 -48.50
N LYS A 354 27.22 7.93 -47.72
CA LYS A 354 27.17 9.41 -47.59
C LYS A 354 28.35 10.06 -48.30
N ASN A 355 28.14 11.27 -48.83
CA ASN A 355 29.15 12.05 -49.55
C ASN A 355 29.69 11.39 -50.83
N THR A 356 28.87 10.59 -51.52
CA THR A 356 29.23 9.96 -52.81
C THR A 356 29.53 10.97 -53.92
N GLU A 357 28.95 12.18 -53.83
CA GLU A 357 29.21 13.29 -54.75
C GLU A 357 30.65 13.79 -54.68
N THR A 358 31.29 13.74 -53.49
CA THR A 358 32.70 14.14 -53.31
C THR A 358 33.69 13.20 -54.01
N LEU A 359 33.29 11.94 -54.25
CA LEU A 359 34.07 11.00 -55.05
C LEU A 359 33.96 11.34 -56.54
N ALA A 360 32.75 11.68 -57.01
CA ALA A 360 32.52 12.09 -58.39
C ALA A 360 33.24 13.40 -58.75
N GLU A 361 33.25 14.38 -57.84
CA GLU A 361 34.02 15.63 -58.01
C GLU A 361 35.54 15.40 -58.07
N LYS A 362 36.04 14.36 -57.40
CA LYS A 362 37.44 13.92 -57.45
C LYS A 362 37.75 13.01 -58.65
N GLY A 363 36.76 12.70 -59.49
CA GLY A 363 36.91 11.78 -60.61
C GLY A 363 37.21 10.36 -60.15
N LEU A 364 36.55 9.88 -59.10
CA LEU A 364 36.72 8.56 -58.51
C LEU A 364 35.39 7.81 -58.46
N GLU A 365 35.40 6.52 -58.80
CA GLU A 365 34.26 5.60 -58.67
C GLU A 365 34.63 4.46 -57.72
N ALA A 366 33.73 4.11 -56.80
CA ALA A 366 33.98 3.10 -55.79
C ALA A 366 33.01 1.92 -55.94
N THR A 367 33.56 0.69 -55.95
CA THR A 367 32.81 -0.57 -55.99
C THR A 367 32.85 -1.25 -54.62
N TYR A 368 31.70 -1.75 -54.17
CA TYR A 368 31.53 -2.33 -52.83
C TYR A 368 31.07 -3.78 -52.89
N PRO A 369 31.67 -4.69 -52.11
CA PRO A 369 31.34 -6.11 -52.13
C PRO A 369 30.18 -6.51 -51.19
N THR A 370 29.84 -5.67 -50.19
CA THR A 370 28.89 -6.01 -49.13
C THR A 370 27.80 -4.94 -49.00
N GLU A 371 26.54 -5.34 -49.16
CA GLU A 371 25.38 -4.46 -49.03
C GLU A 371 24.75 -4.49 -47.63
N THR A 372 25.13 -5.46 -46.80
CA THR A 372 24.54 -5.69 -45.47
C THR A 372 25.60 -5.82 -44.38
N VAL A 373 25.28 -5.30 -43.20
CA VAL A 373 26.11 -5.35 -41.99
C VAL A 373 25.29 -5.92 -40.84
N GLN A 374 25.92 -6.75 -40.01
CA GLN A 374 25.32 -7.24 -38.78
C GLN A 374 25.65 -6.27 -37.64
N LEU A 375 24.62 -5.76 -36.99
CA LEU A 375 24.72 -4.85 -35.87
C LEU A 375 24.20 -5.53 -34.61
N GLU A 376 25.03 -5.67 -33.58
CA GLU A 376 24.58 -6.12 -32.27
C GLU A 376 24.25 -4.91 -31.39
N LEU A 377 22.97 -4.79 -31.05
CA LEU A 377 22.45 -3.75 -30.17
C LEU A 377 22.03 -4.34 -28.83
N THR A 378 22.44 -3.68 -27.75
CA THR A 378 22.05 -4.00 -26.37
C THR A 378 21.09 -2.96 -25.84
N GLY A 379 19.97 -3.41 -25.29
CA GLY A 379 18.86 -2.57 -24.85
C GLY A 379 17.78 -3.37 -24.12
N ARG A 380 16.69 -2.72 -23.72
CA ARG A 380 15.56 -3.42 -23.09
C ARG A 380 14.91 -4.36 -24.09
N LYS A 381 14.61 -5.59 -23.66
CA LYS A 381 14.04 -6.64 -24.52
C LYS A 381 12.86 -6.15 -25.34
N ASN A 382 11.87 -5.49 -24.73
CA ASN A 382 10.70 -5.00 -25.45
C ASN A 382 11.05 -3.99 -26.55
N LEU A 383 12.02 -3.09 -26.30
CA LEU A 383 12.48 -2.12 -27.30
C LEU A 383 13.15 -2.84 -28.49
N LEU A 384 14.03 -3.80 -28.21
CA LEU A 384 14.71 -4.57 -29.26
C LEU A 384 13.75 -5.49 -30.04
N ASP A 385 12.67 -5.95 -29.43
CA ASP A 385 11.66 -6.80 -30.07
C ASP A 385 10.74 -6.02 -31.00
N ASP A 386 10.42 -4.77 -30.67
CA ASP A 386 9.59 -3.88 -31.50
C ASP A 386 10.39 -3.24 -32.65
N MET A 387 11.72 -3.18 -32.54
CA MET A 387 12.59 -2.57 -33.55
C MET A 387 12.67 -3.34 -34.87
N THR A 388 12.67 -2.59 -35.98
CA THR A 388 12.86 -3.14 -37.33
C THR A 388 14.19 -2.68 -37.93
N SER A 389 14.86 -3.53 -38.73
CA SER A 389 16.13 -3.22 -39.43
C SER A 389 16.13 -1.94 -40.29
N ARG A 390 14.96 -1.36 -40.59
CA ARG A 390 14.80 -0.12 -41.38
C ARG A 390 14.99 1.15 -40.55
N GLU A 391 14.85 1.05 -39.24
CA GLU A 391 15.04 2.15 -38.29
C GLU A 391 16.52 2.33 -37.93
N ILE A 392 17.38 1.42 -38.42
CA ILE A 392 18.80 1.39 -38.16
C ILE A 392 19.56 1.87 -39.40
N GLU A 393 20.29 2.98 -39.29
CA GLU A 393 21.15 3.52 -40.36
C GLU A 393 22.63 3.28 -40.05
N ALA A 394 23.23 2.34 -40.78
CA ALA A 394 24.69 2.19 -40.88
C ALA A 394 25.17 2.88 -42.16
N TYR A 395 26.21 3.70 -42.09
CA TYR A 395 26.75 4.40 -43.26
C TYR A 395 28.27 4.42 -43.33
N ILE A 396 28.77 4.53 -44.56
CA ILE A 396 30.17 4.85 -44.84
C ILE A 396 30.27 6.32 -45.26
N ASP A 397 31.22 7.04 -44.68
CA ASP A 397 31.55 8.41 -45.05
C ASP A 397 32.78 8.42 -45.99
N PHE A 398 32.57 8.82 -47.24
CA PHE A 398 33.64 8.86 -48.24
C PHE A 398 34.44 10.15 -48.26
N SER A 399 34.14 11.11 -47.38
CA SER A 399 34.88 12.39 -47.33
C SER A 399 36.39 12.21 -47.07
N GLN A 400 36.78 11.11 -46.43
CA GLN A 400 38.17 10.78 -46.06
C GLN A 400 38.91 9.93 -47.10
N VAL A 401 38.29 9.62 -48.24
CA VAL A 401 38.88 8.79 -49.30
C VAL A 401 39.50 9.69 -50.37
N ASP A 402 40.82 9.62 -50.49
CA ASP A 402 41.63 10.52 -51.34
C ASP A 402 42.52 9.81 -52.37
N GLN A 403 42.63 8.47 -52.32
CA GLN A 403 43.57 7.71 -53.14
C GLN A 403 42.88 6.58 -53.92
N THR A 404 43.35 6.34 -55.15
CA THR A 404 42.93 5.19 -55.97
C THR A 404 43.56 3.90 -55.43
N GLY A 405 42.77 2.83 -55.31
CA GLY A 405 43.25 1.55 -54.80
C GLY A 405 42.20 0.80 -54.00
N ILE A 406 42.64 -0.29 -53.39
CA ILE A 406 41.83 -1.09 -52.45
C ILE A 406 42.10 -0.53 -51.06
N GLN A 407 41.10 0.05 -50.40
CA GLN A 407 41.23 0.65 -49.07
C GLN A 407 40.12 0.13 -48.13
N PRO A 408 40.43 -0.21 -46.87
CA PRO A 408 39.40 -0.44 -45.85
C PRO A 408 38.80 0.89 -45.37
N VAL A 409 37.48 0.92 -45.20
CA VAL A 409 36.78 2.07 -44.60
C VAL A 409 35.89 1.59 -43.45
N GLU A 410 35.97 2.31 -42.33
CA GLU A 410 35.19 2.04 -41.13
C GLU A 410 33.68 2.32 -41.35
N ILE A 411 32.85 1.44 -40.83
CA ILE A 411 31.39 1.61 -40.84
C ILE A 411 30.98 2.50 -39.67
N SER A 412 30.43 3.67 -39.97
CA SER A 412 29.91 4.59 -38.97
C SER A 412 28.40 4.40 -38.76
N ILE A 413 27.95 4.46 -37.51
CA ILE A 413 26.51 4.41 -37.18
C ILE A 413 26.04 5.83 -36.89
N ASN A 414 24.85 6.18 -37.36
CA ASN A 414 24.29 7.50 -37.10
C ASN A 414 23.96 7.64 -35.60
N LYS A 415 24.31 8.79 -35.00
CA LYS A 415 24.05 9.06 -33.56
C LYS A 415 22.56 9.01 -33.21
N ASN A 416 21.68 9.13 -34.20
CA ASN A 416 20.23 9.08 -34.05
C ASN A 416 19.66 7.65 -34.16
N THR A 417 20.51 6.64 -34.12
CA THR A 417 20.14 5.26 -34.42
C THR A 417 20.29 4.32 -33.23
N PRO A 418 19.20 3.67 -32.83
CA PRO A 418 18.10 4.29 -32.10
C PRO A 418 18.56 4.89 -30.77
N PHE A 419 17.89 5.96 -30.36
CA PHE A 419 18.03 6.48 -29.00
C PHE A 419 17.74 5.35 -28.00
N TYR A 420 18.54 5.27 -26.94
CA TYR A 420 18.37 4.29 -25.86
C TYR A 420 18.72 2.83 -26.22
N THR A 421 19.64 2.62 -27.16
CA THR A 421 20.38 1.35 -27.27
C THR A 421 21.88 1.60 -27.27
N ARG A 422 22.66 0.60 -26.86
CA ARG A 422 24.11 0.62 -26.95
C ARG A 422 24.53 -0.31 -28.07
N THR A 423 25.32 0.18 -29.02
CA THR A 423 26.00 -0.69 -29.97
C THR A 423 27.14 -1.39 -29.28
N ASP A 424 27.11 -2.72 -29.27
CA ASP A 424 28.19 -3.52 -28.70
C ASP A 424 29.18 -3.95 -29.79
N TYR A 425 28.70 -4.42 -30.95
CA TYR A 425 29.56 -4.83 -32.06
C TYR A 425 28.95 -4.55 -33.44
N VAL A 426 29.82 -4.29 -34.42
CA VAL A 426 29.50 -4.17 -35.85
C VAL A 426 30.31 -5.22 -36.60
N THR A 427 29.66 -6.06 -37.42
CA THR A 427 30.36 -7.09 -38.19
C THR A 427 29.93 -7.03 -39.67
N PRO A 428 30.87 -6.81 -40.62
CA PRO A 428 32.29 -6.47 -40.41
C PRO A 428 32.49 -5.04 -39.86
N GLU A 429 33.63 -4.78 -39.21
CA GLU A 429 33.98 -3.45 -38.65
C GLU A 429 34.46 -2.48 -39.76
N GLU A 430 35.12 -3.02 -40.78
CA GLU A 430 35.60 -2.31 -41.97
C GLU A 430 35.09 -3.00 -43.24
N VAL A 431 34.75 -2.20 -44.25
CA VAL A 431 34.46 -2.70 -45.60
C VAL A 431 35.58 -2.29 -46.52
N THR A 432 36.13 -3.27 -47.24
CA THR A 432 37.11 -3.00 -48.29
C THR A 432 36.41 -2.45 -49.52
N ILE A 433 36.76 -1.22 -49.90
CA ILE A 433 36.23 -0.54 -51.08
C ILE A 433 37.30 -0.52 -52.18
N ALA A 434 36.89 -0.70 -53.43
CA ALA A 434 37.80 -0.58 -54.58
C ALA A 434 37.52 0.75 -55.29
N VAL A 435 38.47 1.69 -55.20
CA VAL A 435 38.35 3.04 -55.76
C VAL A 435 39.15 3.14 -57.07
N ARG A 436 38.48 3.48 -58.17
CA ARG A 436 39.06 3.63 -59.51
C ARG A 436 38.92 5.07 -60.00
N SER A 437 39.80 5.50 -60.90
CA SER A 437 39.63 6.78 -61.59
C SER A 437 38.44 6.71 -62.55
N TYR A 438 37.46 7.59 -62.34
CA TYR A 438 36.35 7.85 -63.23
C TYR A 438 36.87 8.57 -64.48
N ASN A 439 36.70 7.96 -65.65
CA ASN A 439 37.18 8.50 -66.92
C ASN A 439 35.98 8.68 -67.85
N GLU A 440 35.55 9.93 -68.06
CA GLU A 440 34.32 10.30 -68.78
C GLU A 440 34.38 10.00 -70.31
N ASN A 441 35.49 9.43 -70.80
CA ASN A 441 35.77 9.21 -72.23
C ASN A 441 36.00 7.72 -72.60
N ALA A 442 35.24 6.80 -72.03
CA ALA A 442 35.22 5.40 -72.47
C ALA A 442 33.80 5.00 -72.88
N ASN A 443 33.39 5.44 -74.06
CA ASN A 443 32.24 4.90 -74.79
C ASN A 443 32.76 4.11 -76.01
#